data_AF-A0A7C1YTD9-F1
#
_entry.id   AF-A0A7C1YTD9-F1
#
_cell.length_a   1.000
_cell.length_b   1.000
_cell.length_c   1.000
_cell.angle_alpha   90.00
_cell.angle_beta   90.00
_cell.angle_gamma   90.00
#
_symmetry.space_group_name_H-M   'P 1'
#
loop_
_entity.id
_entity.type
_entity.pdbx_description
1 polymer ?
#
loop_
_entity_poly.entity_id
_entity_poly.type
_entity_poly.pdbx_seq_one_letter_code
_entity_poly.pdbx_strand_id
1 'polypeptide(L)'
;IYNLLSHEIANRIYVEVEGIREVTVWLCSQIGQPIDQPLMAAAQVVLADGAGLEDVREQVVGVIDRELAGIQHFTNRLIHGELGVW
;
A
#
# COMPACT_ATOMS: atom_id res chain seq x y z
N ILE A 1 0.81 10.94 7.08
CA ILE A 1 1.42 10.30 5.90
C ILE A 1 0.99 8.84 5.81
N TYR A 2 1.41 7.96 6.72
CA TYR A 2 1.15 6.52 6.61
C TYR A 2 -0.33 6.13 6.55
N ASN A 3 -1.22 6.78 7.30
CA ASN A 3 -2.67 6.50 7.19
C ASN A 3 -3.20 6.70 5.77
N LEU A 4 -2.83 7.80 5.13
CA LEU A 4 -3.26 8.07 3.75
C LEU A 4 -2.53 7.16 2.75
N LEU A 5 -1.23 6.92 2.98
CA LEU A 5 -0.43 6.05 2.11
C LEU A 5 -0.93 4.60 2.15
N SER A 6 -1.33 4.09 3.31
CA SER A 6 -1.89 2.74 3.41
C SER A 6 -3.19 2.61 2.62
N HIS A 7 -4.02 3.67 2.59
CA HIS A 7 -5.22 3.69 1.75
C HIS A 7 -4.88 3.76 0.25
N GLU A 8 -3.90 4.57 -0.16
CA GLU A 8 -3.44 4.62 -1.56
C GLU A 8 -2.91 3.25 -1.99
N ILE A 9 -2.04 2.63 -1.19
CA ILE A 9 -1.47 1.30 -1.47
C ILE A 9 -2.58 0.25 -1.54
N ALA A 10 -3.51 0.23 -0.59
CA ALA A 10 -4.65 -0.70 -0.61
C ALA A 10 -5.49 -0.53 -1.89
N ASN A 11 -5.78 0.71 -2.29
CA ASN A 11 -6.51 0.99 -3.52
C ASN A 11 -5.73 0.55 -4.77
N ARG A 12 -4.42 0.78 -4.82
CA ARG A 12 -3.55 0.31 -5.92
C ARG A 12 -3.56 -1.20 -6.04
N ILE A 13 -3.40 -1.90 -4.92
CA ILE A 13 -3.48 -3.37 -4.87
C ILE A 13 -4.85 -3.83 -5.39
N TYR A 14 -5.94 -3.24 -4.91
CA TYR A 14 -7.29 -3.63 -5.29
C TYR A 14 -7.59 -3.43 -6.78
N VAL A 15 -7.06 -2.37 -7.38
CA VAL A 15 -7.29 -2.03 -8.79
C VAL A 15 -6.36 -2.81 -9.73
N GLU A 16 -5.11 -3.02 -9.35
CA GLU A 16 -4.09 -3.61 -10.24
C GLU A 16 -3.99 -5.13 -10.15
N VAL A 17 -4.39 -5.73 -9.02
CA VAL A 17 -4.23 -7.17 -8.79
C VAL A 17 -5.59 -7.87 -8.85
N GLU A 18 -5.80 -8.65 -9.91
CA GLU A 18 -7.00 -9.46 -10.07
C GLU A 18 -7.08 -10.57 -9.02
N GLY A 19 -8.30 -11.01 -8.69
CA GLY A 19 -8.52 -12.10 -7.72
C GLY A 19 -8.54 -11.66 -6.26
N ILE A 20 -8.54 -10.36 -5.97
CA ILE A 20 -8.69 -9.80 -4.62
C ILE A 20 -10.12 -9.28 -4.42
N ARG A 21 -10.79 -9.74 -3.35
CA ARG A 21 -12.10 -9.27 -2.90
C ARG A 21 -11.97 -8.10 -1.92
N GLU A 22 -11.02 -8.17 -1.00
CA GLU A 22 -10.75 -7.12 0.00
C GLU A 22 -9.25 -7.04 0.29
N VAL A 23 -8.78 -5.84 0.64
CA VAL A 23 -7.39 -5.61 1.03
C VAL A 23 -7.31 -4.61 2.18
N THR A 24 -6.48 -4.94 3.17
CA THR A 24 -6.14 -4.07 4.30
C THR A 24 -4.64 -3.96 4.38
N VAL A 25 -4.13 -2.73 4.52
CA VAL A 25 -2.69 -2.43 4.59
C VAL A 25 -2.36 -1.78 5.93
N TRP A 26 -1.29 -2.26 6.57
CA TRP A 26 -0.70 -1.64 7.75
C TRP A 26 0.74 -1.22 7.47
N LEU A 27 1.08 -0.02 7.91
CA LEU A 27 2.43 0.52 7.86
C LEU A 27 2.86 0.90 9.27
N CYS A 28 4.01 0.42 9.72
CA CYS A 28 4.58 0.73 11.02
C CYS A 28 5.93 1.42 10.83
N SER A 29 6.08 2.65 11.31
CA SER A 29 7.35 3.39 11.24
C SER A 29 8.30 2.98 12.36
N GLN A 30 9.61 3.14 12.13
CA GLN A 30 10.61 3.11 13.18
C GLN A 30 11.21 4.52 13.36
N ILE A 31 11.26 5.01 14.60
CA ILE A 31 11.90 6.30 14.88
C ILE A 31 13.37 6.25 14.46
N GLY A 32 13.79 7.26 13.70
CA GLY A 32 15.15 7.36 13.16
C GLY A 32 15.36 6.67 11.81
N GLN A 33 14.35 6.00 11.25
CA GLN A 33 14.40 5.45 9.89
C GLN A 33 13.73 6.39 8.88
N PRO A 34 14.18 6.38 7.61
CA PRO A 34 13.49 7.03 6.50
C PRO A 34 12.02 6.58 6.38
N ILE A 35 11.14 7.47 5.90
CA ILE A 35 9.70 7.19 5.77
C ILE A 35 9.35 6.19 4.65
N ASP A 36 10.26 5.96 3.72
CA ASP A 36 10.19 4.90 2.70
C ASP A 36 10.65 3.53 3.25
N GLN A 37 11.19 3.49 4.47
CA GLN A 37 11.72 2.28 5.11
C GLN A 37 10.98 2.00 6.43
N PRO A 38 9.70 1.59 6.37
CA PRO A 38 8.94 1.24 7.57
C PRO A 38 9.54 0.01 8.26
N LEU A 39 9.34 -0.09 9.59
CA LEU A 39 9.61 -1.31 10.36
C LEU A 39 8.80 -2.50 9.81
N MET A 40 7.59 -2.22 9.33
CA MET A 40 6.67 -3.21 8.79
C MET A 40 5.80 -2.57 7.73
N ALA A 41 5.68 -3.23 6.58
CA ALA A 41 4.58 -3.06 5.64
C ALA A 41 3.90 -4.42 5.48
N ALA A 42 2.61 -4.49 5.83
CA ALA A 42 1.84 -5.72 5.77
C ALA A 42 0.56 -5.50 4.98
N ALA A 43 0.22 -6.43 4.11
CA ALA A 43 -1.08 -6.49 3.44
C ALA A 43 -1.78 -7.80 3.80
N GLN A 44 -3.01 -7.69 4.28
CA GLN A 44 -3.94 -8.81 4.37
C GLN A 44 -4.90 -8.72 3.19
N VAL A 45 -5.04 -9.82 2.48
CA VAL A 45 -5.93 -9.93 1.32
C VAL A 45 -6.98 -11.00 1.56
N VAL A 46 -8.21 -10.70 1.17
CA VAL A 46 -9.28 -11.69 1.03
C VAL A 46 -9.37 -12.00 -0.46
N LEU A 47 -9.16 -13.26 -0.82
CA LEU A 47 -9.16 -13.69 -2.22
C LEU A 47 -10.60 -13.88 -2.73
N ALA A 48 -10.80 -13.59 -4.01
CA ALA A 48 -12.00 -13.97 -4.73
C ALA A 48 -12.08 -15.50 -4.91
N ASP A 49 -13.27 -16.01 -5.21
CA ASP A 49 -13.46 -17.46 -5.33
C ASP A 49 -12.66 -18.00 -6.52
N GLY A 50 -11.86 -19.03 -6.27
CA GLY A 50 -11.00 -19.66 -7.28
C GLY A 50 -9.61 -19.05 -7.44
N ALA A 51 -9.28 -17.97 -6.73
CA ALA A 51 -7.93 -17.41 -6.70
C ALA A 51 -7.08 -18.01 -5.56
N GLY A 52 -5.81 -18.28 -5.84
CA GLY A 52 -4.81 -18.70 -4.85
C GLY A 52 -3.94 -17.55 -4.36
N LEU A 53 -3.38 -17.69 -3.16
CA LEU A 53 -2.50 -16.66 -2.59
C LEU A 53 -1.24 -16.45 -3.44
N GLU A 54 -0.69 -17.53 -3.97
CA GLU A 54 0.54 -17.48 -4.77
C GLU A 54 0.33 -16.77 -6.12
N ASP A 55 -0.91 -16.68 -6.60
CA ASP A 55 -1.26 -15.96 -7.83
C ASP A 55 -1.13 -14.43 -7.66
N VAL A 56 -1.35 -13.93 -6.44
CA VAL A 56 -1.41 -12.49 -6.13
C VAL A 56 -0.22 -11.99 -5.32
N ARG A 57 0.46 -12.86 -4.57
CA ARG A 57 1.49 -12.49 -3.58
C ARG A 57 2.57 -11.57 -4.16
N GLU A 58 3.18 -11.96 -5.27
CA GLU A 58 4.29 -11.21 -5.87
C GLU A 58 3.83 -9.84 -6.37
N GLN A 59 2.64 -9.79 -6.97
CA GLN A 59 2.05 -8.55 -7.47
C GLN A 59 1.73 -7.58 -6.32
N VAL A 60 1.14 -8.09 -5.23
CA VAL A 60 0.84 -7.29 -4.03
C VAL A 60 2.12 -6.70 -3.43
N VAL A 61 3.16 -7.52 -3.27
CA VAL A 61 4.46 -7.04 -2.75
C VAL A 61 5.07 -6.00 -3.69
N GLY A 62 5.03 -6.24 -5.01
CA GLY A 62 5.54 -5.30 -6.00
C GLY A 62 4.84 -3.94 -5.97
N VAL A 63 3.52 -3.91 -5.74
CA VAL A 63 2.78 -2.64 -5.55
C VAL A 63 3.25 -1.93 -4.29
N ILE A 64 3.36 -2.62 -3.15
CA ILE A 64 3.81 -2.02 -1.89
C ILE A 64 5.20 -1.39 -2.05
N ASP A 65 6.15 -2.13 -2.62
CA ASP A 65 7.53 -1.67 -2.81
C ASP A 65 7.59 -0.45 -3.74
N ARG A 66 6.82 -0.47 -4.84
CA ARG A 66 6.75 0.64 -5.79
C ARG A 66 6.19 1.91 -5.16
N GLU A 67 5.11 1.80 -4.38
CA GLU A 67 4.49 2.95 -3.71
C GLU A 67 5.38 3.52 -2.59
N LEU A 68 6.09 2.66 -1.84
CA LEU A 68 7.08 3.10 -0.85
C LEU A 68 8.28 3.80 -1.51
N ALA A 69 8.81 3.26 -2.61
CA ALA A 69 9.85 3.93 -3.38
C ALA A 69 9.38 5.27 -3.96
N GLY A 70 8.09 5.38 -4.28
CA GLY A 70 7.42 6.59 -4.79
C GLY A 70 6.97 7.58 -3.72
N ILE A 71 7.32 7.41 -2.44
CA ILE A 71 6.75 8.20 -1.34
C ILE A 71 6.97 9.71 -1.46
N GLN A 72 8.02 10.14 -2.15
CA GLN A 72 8.29 11.57 -2.38
C GLN A 72 7.21 12.20 -3.26
N HIS A 73 6.76 11.49 -4.30
CA HIS A 73 5.67 11.94 -5.16
C HIS A 73 4.36 12.03 -4.36
N PHE A 74 4.06 11.02 -3.56
CA PHE A 74 2.91 11.02 -2.66
C PHE A 74 2.94 12.19 -1.68
N THR A 75 4.09 12.42 -1.04
CA THR A 75 4.29 13.52 -0.09
C THR A 75 4.10 14.88 -0.77
N ASN A 76 4.57 15.02 -2.01
CA ASN A 76 4.36 16.24 -2.79
C ASN A 76 2.86 16.52 -3.01
N ARG A 77 2.09 15.51 -3.45
CA ARG A 77 0.62 15.62 -3.61
C ARG A 77 -0.07 16.01 -2.30
N LEU A 78 0.37 15.42 -1.19
CA LEU A 78 -0.15 15.73 0.15
C LEU A 78 0.08 17.20 0.53
N ILE A 79 1.28 17.73 0.30
CA ILE A 79 1.63 19.14 0.60
C ILE A 79 0.78 20.11 -0.25
N HIS A 80 0.43 19.73 -1.47
CA HIS A 80 -0.42 20.52 -2.37
C HIS A 80 -1.92 20.42 -2.04
N GLY A 81 -2.30 19.63 -1.02
CA GLY A 81 -3.70 19.48 -0.61
C GLY A 81 -4.55 18.65 -1.58
N GLU A 82 -3.92 17.86 -2.46
CA GLU A 82 -4.61 17.02 -3.43
C GLU A 82 -5.25 15.76 -2.80
N LEU A 83 -4.89 15.46 -1.54
CA LEU A 83 -5.37 14.32 -0.79
C LEU A 83 -6.24 14.81 0.38
N GLY A 84 -7.49 14.37 0.41
CA GLY A 84 -8.41 14.65 1.51
C GLY A 84 -8.02 13.89 2.78
N VAL A 85 -8.10 14.57 3.92
CA VAL A 85 -7.96 13.98 5.27
C VAL A 85 -9.29 14.20 5.97
N TRP A 86 -10.00 13.12 6.27
CA TRP A 86 -11.29 13.14 6.97
C TRP A 86 -11.22 12.27 8.21
#